data_AF-A0A0F9MMR1-F1
#
_entry.id   AF-A0A0F9MMR1-F1
#
_cell.length_a   1.000
_cell.length_b   1.000
_cell.length_c   1.000
_cell.angle_alpha   90.00
_cell.angle_beta   90.00
_cell.angle_gamma   90.00
#
_symmetry.space_group_name_H-M   'P 1'
#
loop_
_entity.id
_entity.type
_entity.pdbx_description
1 polymer ?
#
loop_
_entity_poly.entity_id
_entity_poly.type
_entity_poly.pdbx_seq_one_letter_code
_entity_poly.pdbx_strand_id
1 'polypeptide(L)'
;MLKNLGKVDLSNIIPANKLIERSGEDFYNQIVKEQYNNAKEDLGARTYYINKEKSDIMIGRNLPPPIIAEIVNCTSKSDKSIIKKANHYIKSGADIIDLGCVSNKPNPLRIKEIIQILRENSNTLLSIDSMDSSEILAAIDVNIDMILSLDIGNYKEFIDIPKDIPIVILPTNIKEGNFPKDPQTRIEKLQTITKKLIDHGFTKLIADPLLETPISPGISNSLEAYFLYNKLPPEEQLPLFFGISNVVELMDIDSVGINGLLASIAVELDMGVLFTVEHSTKLFGGVRELKDSVKLNYLAKYKKTPPINQGISVFKAKGKTTQKIPQIKEAEAVFVNKLMKDYIPDEKGYFRIYSDQFLSKIYVLFYTNKDILLYTFIGDNAEAISKEIINHNLTGDISHLNYIGRELKKAEISLILGKPYIQDE
;
A
#
# COMPACT_ATOMS: atom_id res chain seq x y z
N MET A 1 5.13 12.90 -20.58
CA MET A 1 6.06 11.91 -21.17
C MET A 1 7.12 12.54 -22.07
N LEU A 2 6.75 13.26 -23.14
CA LEU A 2 7.72 13.75 -24.14
C LEU A 2 8.88 14.61 -23.59
N LYS A 3 8.62 15.45 -22.58
CA LYS A 3 9.67 16.30 -21.94
C LYS A 3 10.75 15.51 -21.16
N ASN A 4 10.50 14.25 -20.82
CA ASN A 4 11.46 13.41 -20.07
C ASN A 4 12.23 12.42 -20.97
N LEU A 5 11.94 12.35 -22.27
CA LEU A 5 12.64 11.45 -23.21
C LEU A 5 14.14 11.73 -23.30
N GLY A 6 14.56 13.00 -23.16
CA GLY A 6 15.98 13.35 -23.15
C GLY A 6 16.75 12.97 -21.88
N LYS A 7 16.12 12.28 -20.92
CA LYS A 7 16.71 11.89 -19.63
C LYS A 7 16.73 10.38 -19.38
N VAL A 8 16.23 9.58 -20.33
CA VAL A 8 16.09 8.13 -20.19
C VAL A 8 16.64 7.45 -21.44
N ASP A 9 17.65 6.61 -21.29
CA ASP A 9 18.18 5.81 -22.40
C ASP A 9 17.13 4.78 -22.84
N LEU A 10 16.69 4.90 -24.09
CA LEU A 10 15.65 4.03 -24.66
C LEU A 10 16.19 2.62 -24.93
N SER A 11 15.28 1.64 -24.89
CA SER A 11 15.59 0.23 -25.14
C SER A 11 14.76 -0.30 -26.31
N ASN A 12 15.36 -1.19 -27.12
CA ASN A 12 14.65 -1.92 -28.16
C ASN A 12 13.84 -3.11 -27.60
N ILE A 13 13.95 -3.41 -26.31
CA ILE A 13 13.36 -4.60 -25.68
C ILE A 13 12.43 -4.22 -24.52
N ILE A 14 12.70 -3.09 -23.84
CA ILE A 14 11.89 -2.62 -22.71
C ILE A 14 11.05 -1.42 -23.16
N PRO A 15 9.72 -1.48 -23.02
CA PRO A 15 8.84 -0.35 -23.32
C PRO A 15 9.24 0.95 -22.58
N ALA A 16 9.11 2.10 -23.24
CA ALA A 16 9.56 3.39 -22.71
C ALA A 16 8.82 3.80 -21.41
N ASN A 17 7.54 3.45 -21.25
CA ASN A 17 6.80 3.63 -20.01
C ASN A 17 7.47 2.89 -18.83
N LYS A 18 7.96 1.66 -19.04
CA LYS A 18 8.68 0.88 -18.02
C LYS A 18 10.05 1.46 -17.67
N LEU A 19 10.74 2.05 -18.63
CA LEU A 19 11.99 2.77 -18.38
C LEU A 19 11.75 4.04 -17.54
N ILE A 20 10.67 4.77 -17.83
CA ILE A 20 10.26 5.94 -17.05
C ILE A 20 9.87 5.52 -15.62
N GLU A 21 9.15 4.41 -15.45
CA GLU A 21 8.81 3.87 -14.13
C GLU A 21 10.07 3.58 -13.30
N ARG A 22 11.05 2.88 -13.87
CA ARG A 22 12.34 2.61 -13.21
C ARG A 22 13.07 3.90 -12.84
N SER A 23 13.11 4.88 -13.74
CA SER A 23 13.77 6.17 -13.45
C SER A 23 13.14 6.92 -12.28
N GLY A 24 11.82 6.80 -12.08
CA GLY A 24 11.12 7.40 -10.94
C GLY A 24 11.49 6.71 -9.62
N GLU A 25 11.54 5.39 -9.64
CA GLU A 25 11.91 4.58 -8.47
C GLU A 25 13.38 4.78 -8.06
N ASP A 26 14.30 4.79 -9.02
CA ASP A 26 15.72 5.05 -8.76
C ASP A 26 15.94 6.45 -8.17
N PHE A 27 15.25 7.45 -8.73
CA PHE A 27 15.31 8.82 -8.22
C PHE A 27 14.72 8.95 -6.82
N TYR A 28 13.61 8.25 -6.53
CA TYR A 28 13.05 8.17 -5.18
C TYR A 28 14.07 7.61 -4.20
N ASN A 29 14.70 6.48 -4.53
CA ASN A 29 15.69 5.84 -3.66
C ASN A 29 16.90 6.75 -3.39
N GLN A 30 17.35 7.50 -4.40
CA GLN A 30 18.42 8.49 -4.25
C GLN A 30 18.05 9.59 -3.26
N ILE A 31 16.87 10.21 -3.42
CA ILE A 31 16.39 11.28 -2.53
C ILE A 31 16.24 10.75 -1.11
N VAL A 32 15.61 9.59 -0.93
CA VAL A 32 15.42 9.00 0.40
C VAL A 32 16.76 8.77 1.07
N LYS A 33 17.76 8.24 0.35
CA LYS A 33 19.10 8.05 0.90
C LYS A 33 19.75 9.36 1.36
N GLU A 34 19.60 10.44 0.59
CA GLU A 34 20.08 11.77 0.96
C GLU A 34 19.38 12.29 2.22
N GLN A 35 18.05 12.21 2.26
CA GLN A 35 17.24 12.70 3.38
C GLN A 35 17.49 11.89 4.66
N TYR A 36 17.72 10.58 4.55
CA TYR A 36 18.16 9.75 5.67
C TYR A 36 19.55 10.15 6.20
N ASN A 37 20.46 10.58 5.32
CA ASN A 37 21.78 11.06 5.78
C ASN A 37 21.65 12.39 6.54
N ASN A 38 20.83 13.33 6.04
CA ASN A 38 20.55 14.58 6.73
C ASN A 38 19.86 14.33 8.09
N ALA A 39 18.91 13.41 8.15
CA ALA A 39 18.21 13.05 9.38
C ALA A 39 19.12 12.45 10.48
N LYS A 40 20.27 11.86 10.11
CA LYS A 40 21.25 11.35 11.08
C LYS A 40 21.98 12.48 11.83
N GLU A 41 22.03 13.68 11.26
CA GLU A 41 22.68 14.84 11.87
C GLU A 41 21.80 15.54 12.91
N ASP A 42 20.48 15.28 12.90
CA ASP A 42 19.48 15.91 13.78
C ASP A 42 18.60 14.86 14.50
N LEU A 43 19.26 13.89 15.16
CA LEU A 43 18.55 12.90 15.98
C LEU A 43 18.00 13.54 17.26
N GLY A 44 16.75 13.24 17.59
CA GLY A 44 16.09 13.75 18.79
C GLY A 44 14.65 13.25 18.92
N ALA A 45 13.84 13.92 19.74
CA ALA A 45 12.45 13.50 20.01
C ALA A 45 11.53 13.48 18.77
N ARG A 46 11.92 14.16 17.68
CA ARG A 46 11.15 14.25 16.43
C ARG A 46 11.78 13.48 15.28
N THR A 47 12.97 12.93 15.45
CA THR A 47 13.68 12.19 14.40
C THR A 47 14.56 11.13 15.05
N TYR A 48 14.19 9.86 14.89
CA TYR A 48 14.88 8.75 15.55
C TYR A 48 14.71 7.44 14.79
N TYR A 49 15.63 6.51 15.03
CA TYR A 49 15.49 5.12 14.62
C TYR A 49 14.44 4.42 15.47
N ILE A 50 13.59 3.63 14.81
CA ILE A 50 12.63 2.78 15.51
C ILE A 50 13.40 1.77 16.36
N ASN A 51 14.24 0.95 15.70
CA ASN A 51 15.20 0.07 16.35
C ASN A 51 16.48 -0.02 15.52
N LYS A 52 17.51 0.76 15.90
CA LYS A 52 18.78 0.88 15.16
C LYS A 52 19.59 -0.41 15.12
N GLU A 53 19.40 -1.30 16.10
CA GLU A 53 20.12 -2.58 16.14
C GLU A 53 19.65 -3.53 15.04
N LYS A 54 18.38 -3.42 14.62
CA LYS A 54 17.76 -4.33 13.65
C LYS A 54 17.58 -3.72 12.27
N SER A 55 17.38 -2.40 12.20
CA SER A 55 17.04 -1.72 10.95
C SER A 55 17.42 -0.24 10.95
N ASP A 56 17.72 0.28 9.76
CA ASP A 56 17.95 1.71 9.53
C ASP A 56 16.64 2.52 9.44
N ILE A 57 15.45 1.91 9.61
CA ILE A 57 14.17 2.62 9.51
C ILE A 57 14.07 3.72 10.58
N MET A 58 13.81 4.95 10.12
CA MET A 58 13.66 6.13 10.93
C MET A 58 12.24 6.70 10.82
N ILE A 59 11.79 7.31 11.90
CA ILE A 59 10.66 8.22 11.93
C ILE A 59 11.25 9.62 11.99
N GLY A 60 10.76 10.56 11.16
CA GLY A 60 11.27 11.92 11.15
C GLY A 60 10.57 12.83 10.15
N ARG A 61 10.75 14.14 10.33
CA ARG A 61 10.25 15.15 9.38
C ARG A 61 11.03 15.07 8.07
N ASN A 62 10.38 15.38 6.95
CA ASN A 62 10.96 15.30 5.61
C ASN A 62 11.42 13.89 5.19
N LEU A 63 11.13 12.85 5.96
CA LEU A 63 11.32 11.46 5.57
C LEU A 63 10.02 10.90 4.99
N PRO A 64 10.09 9.93 4.07
CA PRO A 64 8.89 9.17 3.72
C PRO A 64 8.42 8.40 4.96
N PRO A 65 7.14 8.49 5.36
CA PRO A 65 6.67 7.80 6.55
C PRO A 65 6.79 6.28 6.37
N PRO A 66 7.38 5.54 7.33
CA PRO A 66 7.27 4.09 7.36
C PRO A 66 5.81 3.63 7.38
N ILE A 67 5.55 2.46 6.81
CA ILE A 67 4.23 1.84 6.78
C ILE A 67 4.21 0.64 7.74
N ILE A 68 3.29 0.71 8.70
CA ILE A 68 2.89 -0.40 9.55
C ILE A 68 1.74 -1.16 8.88
N ALA A 69 1.88 -2.48 8.76
CA ALA A 69 0.84 -3.35 8.20
C ALA A 69 0.37 -4.40 9.22
N GLU A 70 -0.92 -4.35 9.56
CA GLU A 70 -1.51 -5.14 10.64
C GLU A 70 -1.94 -6.56 10.21
N ILE A 71 -1.53 -7.56 10.99
CA ILE A 71 -2.11 -8.90 10.99
C ILE A 71 -3.25 -8.96 12.03
N VAL A 72 -4.45 -8.51 11.62
CA VAL A 72 -5.66 -8.48 12.46
C VAL A 72 -5.92 -9.81 13.17
N ASN A 73 -6.16 -9.78 14.48
CA ASN A 73 -6.46 -10.94 15.32
C ASN A 73 -5.39 -12.04 15.20
N CYS A 74 -4.11 -11.67 15.24
CA CYS A 74 -2.98 -12.57 14.97
C CYS A 74 -2.97 -13.79 15.90
N THR A 75 -3.35 -13.64 17.17
CA THR A 75 -3.37 -14.73 18.17
C THR A 75 -4.36 -15.85 17.82
N SER A 76 -5.36 -15.58 16.97
CA SER A 76 -6.33 -16.58 16.50
C SER A 76 -5.90 -17.34 15.25
N LYS A 77 -4.76 -16.98 14.65
CA LYS A 77 -4.30 -17.54 13.36
C LYS A 77 -3.24 -18.62 13.57
N SER A 78 -3.19 -19.56 12.62
CA SER A 78 -2.11 -20.55 12.54
C SER A 78 -0.80 -19.92 12.09
N ASP A 79 0.32 -20.51 12.48
CA ASP A 79 1.67 -20.04 12.16
C ASP A 79 1.86 -19.87 10.66
N LYS A 80 1.42 -20.86 9.86
CA LYS A 80 1.48 -20.80 8.38
C LYS A 80 0.74 -19.59 7.82
N SER A 81 -0.40 -19.22 8.41
CA SER A 81 -1.19 -18.06 7.97
C SER A 81 -0.48 -16.75 8.31
N ILE A 82 0.09 -16.66 9.52
CA ILE A 82 0.85 -15.50 10.00
C ILE A 82 2.08 -15.27 9.12
N ILE A 83 2.91 -16.30 8.90
CA ILE A 83 4.11 -16.23 8.06
C ILE A 83 3.73 -15.83 6.62
N LYS A 84 2.68 -16.42 6.06
CA LYS A 84 2.20 -16.08 4.71
C LYS A 84 1.79 -14.61 4.61
N LYS A 85 1.07 -14.08 5.60
CA LYS A 85 0.58 -12.71 5.61
C LYS A 85 1.72 -11.70 5.85
N ALA A 86 2.63 -11.98 6.78
CA ALA A 86 3.84 -11.17 6.98
C ALA A 86 4.69 -11.09 5.71
N ASN A 87 4.96 -12.22 5.06
CA ASN A 87 5.70 -12.26 3.79
C ASN A 87 5.01 -11.48 2.67
N HIS A 88 3.68 -11.55 2.60
CA HIS A 88 2.89 -10.75 1.65
C HIS A 88 3.05 -9.24 1.93
N TYR A 89 2.98 -8.81 3.18
CA TYR A 89 3.15 -7.41 3.56
C TYR A 89 4.56 -6.87 3.33
N ILE A 90 5.60 -7.64 3.67
CA ILE A 90 6.99 -7.28 3.40
C ILE A 90 7.19 -7.11 1.88
N LYS A 91 6.74 -8.08 1.08
CA LYS A 91 6.76 -7.98 -0.40
C LYS A 91 5.89 -6.84 -0.94
N SER A 92 4.90 -6.40 -0.17
CA SER A 92 4.04 -5.26 -0.47
C SER A 92 4.59 -3.93 0.06
N GLY A 93 5.75 -3.94 0.75
CA GLY A 93 6.49 -2.74 1.11
C GLY A 93 6.17 -2.18 2.49
N ALA A 94 5.58 -3.00 3.37
CA ALA A 94 5.50 -2.70 4.79
C ALA A 94 6.91 -2.61 5.38
N ASP A 95 7.13 -1.57 6.19
CA ASP A 95 8.39 -1.36 6.91
C ASP A 95 8.34 -2.02 8.30
N ILE A 96 7.12 -2.17 8.86
CA ILE A 96 6.84 -2.79 10.17
C ILE A 96 5.62 -3.71 10.03
N ILE A 97 5.66 -4.89 10.67
CA ILE A 97 4.52 -5.79 10.79
C ILE A 97 3.90 -5.63 12.17
N ASP A 98 2.61 -5.33 12.20
CA ASP A 98 1.88 -5.15 13.44
C ASP A 98 1.07 -6.38 13.85
N LEU A 99 1.09 -6.65 15.15
CA LEU A 99 0.43 -7.77 15.80
C LEU A 99 -0.86 -7.29 16.46
N GLY A 100 -1.94 -7.20 15.68
CA GLY A 100 -3.26 -6.89 16.19
C GLY A 100 -3.82 -8.01 17.09
N CYS A 101 -4.02 -7.72 18.36
CA CYS A 101 -4.56 -8.65 19.35
C CYS A 101 -6.09 -8.78 19.28
N VAL A 102 -6.63 -9.85 19.87
CA VAL A 102 -8.08 -10.06 19.94
C VAL A 102 -8.63 -9.33 21.16
N SER A 103 -9.51 -8.35 20.95
CA SER A 103 -10.13 -7.60 22.04
C SER A 103 -10.84 -8.53 23.05
N ASN A 104 -10.66 -8.26 24.34
CA ASN A 104 -11.23 -9.03 25.46
C ASN A 104 -10.82 -10.51 25.54
N LYS A 105 -9.75 -10.92 24.85
CA LYS A 105 -9.21 -12.29 24.92
C LYS A 105 -7.67 -12.26 24.92
N PRO A 106 -7.05 -11.71 25.98
CA PRO A 106 -5.60 -11.59 26.04
C PRO A 106 -4.92 -12.95 25.99
N ASN A 107 -3.86 -13.06 25.21
CA ASN A 107 -3.07 -14.27 25.07
C ASN A 107 -1.56 -13.96 25.03
N PRO A 108 -0.95 -13.59 26.18
CA PRO A 108 0.45 -13.18 26.25
C PRO A 108 1.43 -14.28 25.83
N LEU A 109 1.11 -15.55 26.10
CA LEU A 109 1.95 -16.68 25.67
C LEU A 109 2.01 -16.77 24.14
N ARG A 110 0.85 -16.67 23.49
CA ARG A 110 0.77 -16.71 22.03
C ARG A 110 1.48 -15.53 21.37
N ILE A 111 1.48 -14.35 22.00
CA ILE A 111 2.25 -13.20 21.50
C ILE A 111 3.75 -13.48 21.48
N LYS A 112 4.31 -14.06 22.55
CA LYS A 112 5.72 -14.48 22.58
C LYS A 112 6.07 -15.44 21.45
N GLU A 113 5.23 -16.47 21.26
CA GLU A 113 5.39 -17.44 20.17
C GLU A 113 5.37 -16.77 18.79
N ILE A 114 4.39 -15.91 18.52
CA ILE A 114 4.24 -15.23 17.23
C ILE A 114 5.44 -14.35 16.92
N ILE A 115 5.93 -13.59 17.91
CA ILE A 115 7.12 -12.76 17.75
C ILE A 115 8.32 -13.62 17.39
N GLN A 116 8.56 -14.71 18.12
CA GLN A 116 9.67 -15.64 17.85
C GLN A 116 9.60 -16.22 16.43
N ILE A 117 8.43 -16.74 16.03
CA ILE A 117 8.19 -17.29 14.69
C ILE A 117 8.48 -16.25 13.60
N LEU A 118 8.02 -15.00 13.76
CA LEU A 118 8.24 -13.95 12.77
C LEU A 118 9.71 -13.54 12.66
N ARG A 119 10.45 -13.53 13.78
CA ARG A 119 11.91 -13.26 13.79
C ARG A 119 12.72 -14.37 13.13
N GLU A 120 12.32 -15.63 13.30
CA GLU A 120 12.96 -16.76 12.62
C GLU A 120 12.77 -16.72 11.09
N ASN A 121 11.70 -16.07 10.62
CA ASN A 121 11.33 -16.03 9.21
C ASN A 121 11.62 -14.69 8.52
N SER A 122 11.90 -13.61 9.27
CA SER A 122 12.11 -12.27 8.71
C SER A 122 12.83 -11.32 9.68
N ASN A 123 13.57 -10.36 9.12
CA ASN A 123 14.23 -9.29 9.87
C ASN A 123 13.39 -8.00 9.97
N THR A 124 12.11 -8.04 9.58
CA THR A 124 11.24 -6.86 9.61
C THR A 124 10.95 -6.45 11.04
N LEU A 125 10.78 -5.14 11.26
CA LEU A 125 10.41 -4.62 12.56
C LEU A 125 8.99 -5.08 12.95
N LEU A 126 8.77 -5.28 14.24
CA LEU A 126 7.51 -5.76 14.79
C LEU A 126 6.94 -4.76 15.79
N SER A 127 5.65 -4.48 15.69
CA SER A 127 4.89 -3.72 16.68
C SER A 127 3.78 -4.57 17.32
N ILE A 128 3.35 -4.18 18.52
CA ILE A 128 2.23 -4.80 19.24
C ILE A 128 1.08 -3.80 19.39
N ASP A 129 -0.09 -4.18 18.88
CA ASP A 129 -1.34 -3.44 19.04
C ASP A 129 -2.26 -4.19 20.02
N SER A 130 -2.16 -3.77 21.29
CA SER A 130 -2.99 -4.25 22.39
C SER A 130 -3.15 -3.15 23.43
N MET A 131 -4.25 -3.23 24.19
CA MET A 131 -4.47 -2.42 25.39
C MET A 131 -4.34 -3.25 26.69
N ASP A 132 -4.06 -4.55 26.57
CA ASP A 132 -3.88 -5.45 27.71
C ASP A 132 -2.41 -5.48 28.16
N SER A 133 -2.19 -5.18 29.44
CA SER A 133 -0.84 -5.06 29.99
C SER A 133 -0.08 -6.37 29.97
N SER A 134 -0.74 -7.52 30.10
CA SER A 134 -0.04 -8.81 30.04
C SER A 134 0.52 -9.10 28.65
N GLU A 135 -0.18 -8.72 27.58
CA GLU A 135 0.27 -8.90 26.20
C GLU A 135 1.42 -7.95 25.84
N ILE A 136 1.32 -6.68 26.24
CA ILE A 136 2.37 -5.68 26.01
C ILE A 136 3.65 -6.09 26.75
N LEU A 137 3.56 -6.44 28.04
CA LEU A 137 4.71 -6.90 28.82
C LEU A 137 5.31 -8.18 28.23
N ALA A 138 4.47 -9.11 27.78
CA ALA A 138 4.93 -10.32 27.11
C ALA A 138 5.68 -10.03 25.79
N ALA A 139 5.25 -9.03 25.02
CA ALA A 139 5.95 -8.59 23.81
C ALA A 139 7.29 -7.93 24.14
N ILE A 140 7.34 -7.12 25.21
CA ILE A 140 8.58 -6.49 25.69
C ILE A 140 9.61 -7.55 26.13
N ASP A 141 9.18 -8.59 26.86
CA ASP A 141 10.04 -9.70 27.29
C ASP A 141 10.78 -10.41 26.14
N VAL A 142 10.25 -10.31 24.91
CA VAL A 142 10.83 -10.90 23.69
C VAL A 142 11.29 -9.84 22.69
N ASN A 143 11.62 -8.63 23.16
CA ASN A 143 12.23 -7.54 22.40
C ASN A 143 11.40 -7.08 21.19
N ILE A 144 10.14 -6.69 21.44
CA ILE A 144 9.30 -5.97 20.47
C ILE A 144 9.96 -4.63 20.09
N ASP A 145 9.72 -4.14 18.86
CA ASP A 145 10.38 -2.92 18.36
C ASP A 145 9.56 -1.65 18.57
N MET A 146 8.25 -1.76 18.82
CA MET A 146 7.34 -0.61 18.95
C MET A 146 6.04 -1.03 19.64
N ILE A 147 5.45 -0.12 20.43
CA ILE A 147 4.19 -0.31 21.16
C ILE A 147 3.15 0.67 20.61
N LEU A 148 1.98 0.17 20.25
CA LEU A 148 1.05 0.92 19.42
C LEU A 148 -0.07 1.63 20.14
N SER A 149 -0.27 1.44 21.44
CA SER A 149 -0.93 2.51 22.19
C SER A 149 -0.71 2.42 23.68
N LEU A 150 -0.27 3.55 24.25
CA LEU A 150 -0.53 3.90 25.63
C LEU A 150 -1.48 5.10 25.69
N ASP A 151 -2.30 5.14 26.72
CA ASP A 151 -3.15 6.27 27.04
C ASP A 151 -3.09 6.62 28.53
N ILE A 152 -3.85 7.62 28.96
CA ILE A 152 -3.78 8.09 30.36
C ILE A 152 -4.26 7.03 31.36
N GLY A 153 -5.03 6.04 30.89
CA GLY A 153 -5.62 4.97 31.70
C GLY A 153 -4.65 3.82 31.98
N ASN A 154 -3.65 3.59 31.12
CA ASN A 154 -2.71 2.47 31.27
C ASN A 154 -1.23 2.87 31.41
N TYR A 155 -0.80 4.09 31.04
CA TYR A 155 0.64 4.43 30.98
C TYR A 155 1.43 4.15 32.27
N LYS A 156 0.78 4.26 33.45
CA LYS A 156 1.41 4.01 34.75
C LYS A 156 1.92 2.59 34.92
N GLU A 157 1.31 1.63 34.23
CA GLU A 157 1.68 0.21 34.29
C GLU A 157 2.99 -0.06 33.52
N PHE A 158 3.45 0.92 32.73
CA PHE A 158 4.61 0.79 31.84
C PHE A 158 5.74 1.76 32.20
N ILE A 159 5.69 2.46 33.34
CA ILE A 159 6.72 3.44 33.70
C ILE A 159 8.11 2.84 33.98
N ASP A 160 8.24 1.52 34.09
CA ASP A 160 9.51 0.83 34.34
C ASP A 160 10.04 0.05 33.13
N ILE A 161 9.34 0.12 31.98
CA ILE A 161 9.80 -0.55 30.75
C ILE A 161 10.97 0.21 30.09
N PRO A 162 11.72 -0.42 29.16
CA PRO A 162 12.79 0.25 28.41
C PRO A 162 12.33 1.55 27.74
N LYS A 163 13.11 2.63 27.89
CA LYS A 163 12.75 4.00 27.49
C LYS A 163 12.99 4.33 26.03
N ASP A 164 13.68 3.44 25.33
CA ASP A 164 14.10 3.56 23.95
C ASP A 164 13.17 2.84 22.96
N ILE A 165 12.14 2.14 23.47
CA ILE A 165 11.06 1.57 22.64
C ILE A 165 10.14 2.72 22.19
N PRO A 166 9.92 2.93 20.88
CA PRO A 166 8.91 3.86 20.38
C PRO A 166 7.50 3.48 20.84
N ILE A 167 6.76 4.47 21.35
CA ILE A 167 5.40 4.29 21.85
C ILE A 167 4.47 5.28 21.15
N VAL A 168 3.38 4.76 20.58
CA VAL A 168 2.25 5.59 20.13
C VAL A 168 1.39 5.94 21.34
N ILE A 169 0.98 7.20 21.43
CA ILE A 169 0.15 7.71 22.51
C ILE A 169 -1.20 8.21 21.98
N LEU A 170 -2.25 7.95 22.76
CA LEU A 170 -3.62 8.31 22.40
C LEU A 170 -4.18 9.43 23.30
N PRO A 171 -5.10 10.26 22.78
CA PRO A 171 -5.86 11.24 23.56
C PRO A 171 -7.00 10.59 24.37
N THR A 172 -6.95 9.30 24.69
CA THR A 172 -8.07 8.58 25.32
C THR A 172 -7.86 8.31 26.81
N ASN A 173 -8.93 7.91 27.49
CA ASN A 173 -8.87 7.08 28.69
C ASN A 173 -9.81 5.90 28.49
N ILE A 174 -9.31 4.84 27.84
CA ILE A 174 -10.11 3.66 27.49
C ILE A 174 -10.66 3.00 28.75
N LYS A 175 -9.88 2.94 29.83
CA LYS A 175 -10.27 2.37 31.12
C LYS A 175 -11.49 3.07 31.74
N GLU A 176 -11.64 4.37 31.51
CA GLU A 176 -12.79 5.18 31.96
C GLU A 176 -13.83 5.45 30.85
N GLY A 177 -13.65 4.89 29.65
CA GLY A 177 -14.56 5.11 28.52
C GLY A 177 -14.53 6.54 27.94
N ASN A 178 -13.42 7.27 28.10
CA ASN A 178 -13.29 8.65 27.61
C ASN A 178 -12.64 8.69 26.22
N PHE A 179 -13.43 9.07 25.21
CA PHE A 179 -13.01 9.20 23.81
C PHE A 179 -13.36 10.61 23.30
N PRO A 180 -12.45 11.60 23.45
CA PRO A 180 -12.73 12.97 23.04
C PRO A 180 -12.94 13.06 21.53
N LYS A 181 -13.99 13.79 21.13
CA LYS A 181 -14.32 14.05 19.71
C LYS A 181 -13.87 15.44 19.24
N ASP A 182 -13.79 16.38 20.18
CA ASP A 182 -13.35 17.74 19.89
C ASP A 182 -11.85 17.76 19.56
N PRO A 183 -11.44 18.36 18.43
CA PRO A 183 -10.05 18.42 18.00
C PRO A 183 -9.12 19.04 19.04
N GLN A 184 -9.50 20.18 19.62
CA GLN A 184 -8.66 20.90 20.60
C GLN A 184 -8.43 20.06 21.86
N THR A 185 -9.49 19.43 22.37
CA THR A 185 -9.44 18.52 23.52
C THR A 185 -8.51 17.33 23.28
N ARG A 186 -8.44 16.80 22.04
CA ARG A 186 -7.49 15.73 21.69
C ARG A 186 -6.05 16.21 21.83
N ILE A 187 -5.74 17.41 21.36
CA ILE A 187 -4.39 17.98 21.45
C ILE A 187 -3.96 18.15 22.90
N GLU A 188 -4.82 18.74 23.72
CA GLU A 188 -4.55 18.97 25.16
C GLU A 188 -4.26 17.67 25.90
N LYS A 189 -5.05 16.61 25.61
CA LYS A 189 -4.84 15.28 26.20
C LYS A 189 -3.55 14.62 25.71
N LEU A 190 -3.22 14.76 24.42
CA LEU A 190 -1.94 14.30 23.86
C LEU A 190 -0.75 15.02 24.52
N GLN A 191 -0.78 16.34 24.67
CA GLN A 191 0.25 17.10 25.39
C GLN A 191 0.37 16.64 26.85
N THR A 192 -0.76 16.37 27.51
CA THR A 192 -0.79 15.90 28.91
C THR A 192 -0.08 14.55 29.07
N ILE A 193 -0.40 13.55 28.25
CA ILE A 193 0.27 12.24 28.33
C ILE A 193 1.72 12.31 27.86
N THR A 194 2.02 13.11 26.83
CA THR A 194 3.39 13.37 26.35
C THR A 194 4.27 13.84 27.50
N LYS A 195 3.84 14.90 28.21
CA LYS A 195 4.58 15.45 29.35
C LYS A 195 4.82 14.39 30.42
N LYS A 196 3.78 13.64 30.78
CA LYS A 196 3.91 12.57 31.80
C LYS A 196 4.93 11.52 31.40
N LEU A 197 4.95 11.08 30.15
CA LEU A 197 5.93 10.07 29.70
C LEU A 197 7.34 10.65 29.61
N ILE A 198 7.50 11.89 29.14
CA ILE A 198 8.80 12.58 29.14
C ILE A 198 9.34 12.73 30.57
N ASP A 199 8.50 13.09 31.54
CA ASP A 199 8.87 13.20 32.96
C ASP A 199 9.34 11.85 33.54
N HIS A 200 8.93 10.72 32.95
CA HIS A 200 9.41 9.36 33.29
C HIS A 200 10.54 8.87 32.36
N GLY A 201 11.14 9.76 31.58
CA GLY A 201 12.34 9.49 30.77
C GLY A 201 12.11 8.86 29.41
N PHE A 202 10.86 8.77 28.92
CA PHE A 202 10.58 8.29 27.57
C PHE A 202 11.00 9.34 26.52
N THR A 203 11.70 8.88 25.47
CA THR A 203 12.30 9.77 24.46
C THR A 203 11.75 9.58 23.05
N LYS A 204 11.13 8.43 22.77
CA LYS A 204 10.57 8.09 21.46
C LYS A 204 9.06 7.93 21.57
N LEU A 205 8.35 9.04 21.38
CA LEU A 205 6.89 9.08 21.46
C LEU A 205 6.31 9.50 20.11
N ILE A 206 5.17 8.93 19.74
CA ILE A 206 4.44 9.24 18.51
C ILE A 206 3.02 9.62 18.89
N ALA A 207 2.56 10.80 18.50
CA ALA A 207 1.22 11.25 18.81
C ALA A 207 0.21 10.73 17.77
N ASP A 208 -0.90 10.14 18.23
CA ASP A 208 -2.04 9.80 17.38
C ASP A 208 -3.26 10.68 17.72
N PRO A 209 -3.53 11.75 16.95
CA PRO A 209 -4.76 12.53 17.04
C PRO A 209 -6.06 11.77 16.70
N LEU A 210 -5.97 10.49 16.34
CA LEU A 210 -7.03 9.56 15.93
C LEU A 210 -7.68 9.95 14.60
N LEU A 211 -7.28 9.26 13.52
CA LEU A 211 -8.01 9.34 12.25
C LEU A 211 -9.29 8.51 12.33
N GLU A 212 -10.43 9.19 12.37
CA GLU A 212 -11.74 8.55 12.50
C GLU A 212 -12.31 8.08 11.16
N THR A 213 -13.36 7.26 11.26
CA THR A 213 -14.09 6.72 10.12
C THR A 213 -14.84 7.82 9.33
N PRO A 214 -15.17 7.56 8.05
CA PRO A 214 -15.95 8.49 7.24
C PRO A 214 -17.32 8.80 7.87
N ILE A 215 -17.75 10.06 7.78
CA ILE A 215 -19.06 10.59 8.20
C ILE A 215 -19.32 10.57 9.72
N SER A 216 -19.11 9.46 10.44
CA SER A 216 -19.42 9.35 11.86
C SER A 216 -18.40 8.49 12.62
N PRO A 217 -17.56 9.09 13.49
CA PRO A 217 -17.65 10.47 13.98
C PRO A 217 -17.10 11.53 13.01
N GLY A 218 -16.37 11.15 11.96
CA GLY A 218 -16.06 11.99 10.80
C GLY A 218 -14.59 12.35 10.62
N ILE A 219 -14.11 12.22 9.37
CA ILE A 219 -12.72 12.48 8.97
C ILE A 219 -12.34 13.96 9.12
N SER A 220 -13.26 14.89 8.83
CA SER A 220 -12.94 16.34 8.86
C SER A 220 -12.47 16.82 10.23
N ASN A 221 -13.14 16.41 11.31
CA ASN A 221 -12.72 16.73 12.68
C ASN A 221 -11.37 16.10 13.02
N SER A 222 -11.12 14.89 12.53
CA SER A 222 -9.82 14.23 12.71
C SER A 222 -8.71 15.03 12.04
N LEU A 223 -8.90 15.41 10.78
CA LEU A 223 -7.94 16.22 10.03
C LEU A 223 -7.69 17.57 10.69
N GLU A 224 -8.72 18.23 11.24
CA GLU A 224 -8.56 19.44 12.05
C GLU A 224 -7.62 19.20 13.24
N ALA A 225 -7.74 18.08 13.96
CA ALA A 225 -6.83 17.75 15.05
C ALA A 225 -5.38 17.62 14.55
N TYR A 226 -5.15 16.94 13.42
CA TYR A 226 -3.81 16.87 12.81
C TYR A 226 -3.26 18.26 12.43
N PHE A 227 -4.09 19.14 11.86
CA PHE A 227 -3.67 20.50 11.50
C PHE A 227 -3.37 21.37 12.73
N LEU A 228 -4.18 21.26 13.79
CA LEU A 228 -3.94 21.96 15.06
C LEU A 228 -2.66 21.47 15.73
N TYR A 229 -2.42 20.16 15.75
CA TYR A 229 -1.18 19.59 16.28
C TYR A 229 0.04 20.13 15.55
N ASN A 230 0.00 20.20 14.21
CA ASN A 230 1.11 20.71 13.40
C ASN A 230 1.35 22.23 13.56
N LYS A 231 0.44 22.96 14.22
CA LYS A 231 0.60 24.38 14.57
C LYS A 231 1.22 24.60 15.95
N LEU A 232 1.40 23.54 16.76
CA LEU A 232 2.09 23.65 18.05
C LEU A 232 3.54 24.12 17.87
N PRO A 233 4.16 24.71 18.91
CA PRO A 233 5.59 25.01 18.89
C PRO A 233 6.43 23.77 18.57
N PRO A 234 7.51 23.89 17.78
CA PRO A 234 8.38 22.78 17.36
C PRO A 234 8.81 21.83 18.49
N GLU A 235 9.04 22.35 19.69
CA GLU A 235 9.49 21.65 20.91
C GLU A 235 8.38 20.85 21.60
N GLU A 236 7.11 21.13 21.31
CA GLU A 236 5.94 20.41 21.82
C GLU A 236 5.41 19.36 20.83
N GLN A 237 5.96 19.33 19.62
CA GLN A 237 5.55 18.40 18.57
C GLN A 237 6.27 17.06 18.70
N LEU A 238 5.49 15.98 18.55
CA LEU A 238 5.99 14.63 18.29
C LEU A 238 5.76 14.26 16.81
N PRO A 239 6.45 13.23 16.30
CA PRO A 239 6.03 12.56 15.07
C PRO A 239 4.57 12.09 15.17
N LEU A 240 3.85 12.18 14.05
CA LEU A 240 2.43 11.86 14.01
C LEU A 240 2.17 10.45 13.47
N PHE A 241 1.27 9.73 14.12
CA PHE A 241 0.73 8.47 13.65
C PHE A 241 -0.48 8.74 12.75
N PHE A 242 -0.64 8.01 11.62
CA PHE A 242 -1.78 8.18 10.73
C PHE A 242 -2.43 6.84 10.35
N GLY A 243 -3.52 6.51 11.05
CA GLY A 243 -4.31 5.27 10.89
C GLY A 243 -5.21 5.27 9.66
N ILE A 244 -4.64 5.17 8.46
CA ILE A 244 -5.34 5.24 7.17
C ILE A 244 -6.42 4.15 7.00
N SER A 245 -6.22 2.97 7.61
CA SER A 245 -7.19 1.85 7.58
C SER A 245 -8.61 2.25 7.99
N ASN A 246 -8.75 3.16 8.96
CA ASN A 246 -10.05 3.63 9.45
C ASN A 246 -10.90 4.32 8.38
N VAL A 247 -10.26 4.83 7.33
CA VAL A 247 -10.94 5.46 6.19
C VAL A 247 -11.06 4.48 5.04
N VAL A 248 -9.95 3.89 4.60
CA VAL A 248 -9.91 3.11 3.35
C VAL A 248 -10.73 1.83 3.42
N GLU A 249 -10.84 1.18 4.58
CA GLU A 249 -11.67 -0.03 4.72
C GLU A 249 -13.18 0.30 4.69
N LEU A 250 -13.58 1.46 5.24
CA LEU A 250 -14.99 1.78 5.54
C LEU A 250 -15.69 2.64 4.47
N MET A 251 -15.23 2.58 3.22
CA MET A 251 -15.89 3.20 2.07
C MET A 251 -16.04 2.21 0.90
N ASP A 252 -17.20 2.11 0.26
CA ASP A 252 -17.40 1.25 -0.93
C ASP A 252 -16.97 1.98 -2.22
N ILE A 253 -15.72 2.43 -2.24
CA ILE A 253 -15.05 3.10 -3.38
C ILE A 253 -13.64 2.51 -3.57
N ASP A 254 -12.95 2.92 -4.64
CA ASP A 254 -11.62 2.41 -4.98
C ASP A 254 -10.57 2.75 -3.91
N SER A 255 -9.94 1.72 -3.33
CA SER A 255 -8.92 1.87 -2.29
C SER A 255 -7.67 2.59 -2.78
N VAL A 256 -7.33 2.47 -4.07
CA VAL A 256 -6.18 3.12 -4.69
C VAL A 256 -6.32 4.63 -4.62
N GLY A 257 -7.51 5.15 -4.94
CA GLY A 257 -7.80 6.58 -4.91
C GLY A 257 -7.75 7.16 -3.49
N ILE A 258 -8.33 6.44 -2.52
CA ILE A 258 -8.28 6.86 -1.10
C ILE A 258 -6.84 6.84 -0.59
N ASN A 259 -6.10 5.75 -0.80
CA ASN A 259 -4.70 5.64 -0.39
C ASN A 259 -3.84 6.74 -1.03
N GLY A 260 -4.08 7.05 -2.31
CA GLY A 260 -3.45 8.15 -3.01
C GLY A 260 -3.67 9.50 -2.32
N LEU A 261 -4.93 9.84 -2.01
CA LEU A 261 -5.30 11.09 -1.35
C LEU A 261 -4.75 11.19 0.07
N LEU A 262 -4.90 10.14 0.88
CA LEU A 262 -4.44 10.13 2.27
C LEU A 262 -2.91 10.13 2.35
N ALA A 263 -2.21 9.47 1.42
CA ALA A 263 -0.76 9.58 1.31
C ALA A 263 -0.31 11.01 0.94
N SER A 264 -1.07 11.74 0.10
CA SER A 264 -0.79 13.15 -0.20
C SER A 264 -0.85 14.00 1.06
N ILE A 265 -1.92 13.87 1.85
CA ILE A 265 -2.09 14.58 3.12
C ILE A 265 -0.97 14.21 4.09
N ALA A 266 -0.64 12.92 4.18
CA ALA A 266 0.37 12.44 5.09
C ALA A 266 1.77 12.98 4.77
N VAL A 267 2.15 12.99 3.49
CA VAL A 267 3.42 13.55 3.02
C VAL A 267 3.43 15.08 3.15
N GLU A 268 2.31 15.75 2.86
CA GLU A 268 2.16 17.20 3.04
C GLU A 268 2.44 17.61 4.49
N LEU A 269 1.85 16.90 5.44
CA LEU A 269 1.94 17.19 6.87
C LEU A 269 3.15 16.56 7.59
N ASP A 270 4.07 15.93 6.87
CA ASP A 270 5.23 15.23 7.45
C ASP A 270 4.83 14.22 8.54
N MET A 271 3.80 13.40 8.26
CA MET A 271 3.41 12.31 9.17
C MET A 271 4.61 11.42 9.46
N GLY A 272 4.72 10.97 10.72
CA GLY A 272 5.82 10.15 11.18
C GLY A 272 5.69 8.68 10.78
N VAL A 273 4.47 8.16 10.73
CA VAL A 273 4.21 6.76 10.39
C VAL A 273 2.78 6.58 9.88
N LEU A 274 2.59 5.69 8.90
CA LEU A 274 1.25 5.32 8.41
C LEU A 274 0.91 3.92 8.88
N PHE A 275 -0.35 3.70 9.23
CA PHE A 275 -0.86 2.40 9.61
C PHE A 275 -2.00 1.97 8.69
N THR A 276 -1.92 0.74 8.21
CA THR A 276 -2.90 0.17 7.29
C THR A 276 -3.09 -1.32 7.53
N VAL A 277 -4.13 -1.86 6.91
CA VAL A 277 -4.50 -3.27 6.97
C VAL A 277 -4.91 -3.78 5.59
N GLU A 278 -4.78 -5.08 5.36
CA GLU A 278 -5.50 -5.77 4.29
C GLU A 278 -6.46 -6.79 4.94
N HIS A 279 -7.61 -6.30 5.39
CA HIS A 279 -8.61 -7.14 6.04
C HIS A 279 -9.66 -7.61 5.01
N SER A 280 -10.19 -6.69 4.22
CA SER A 280 -11.19 -7.02 3.19
C SER A 280 -10.55 -7.39 1.85
N THR A 281 -11.28 -8.12 1.01
CA THR A 281 -10.90 -8.41 -0.38
C THR A 281 -10.62 -7.15 -1.19
N LYS A 282 -11.43 -6.11 -0.96
CA LYS A 282 -11.28 -4.79 -1.58
C LYS A 282 -9.90 -4.20 -1.28
N LEU A 283 -9.35 -4.46 -0.10
CA LEU A 283 -8.04 -3.97 0.35
C LEU A 283 -6.89 -4.93 0.06
N PHE A 284 -7.09 -6.04 -0.65
CA PHE A 284 -5.98 -6.90 -1.06
C PHE A 284 -4.98 -6.10 -1.91
N GLY A 285 -3.70 -6.08 -1.51
CA GLY A 285 -2.67 -5.23 -2.11
C GLY A 285 -2.67 -3.76 -1.65
N GLY A 286 -3.47 -3.41 -0.64
CA GLY A 286 -3.58 -2.08 -0.03
C GLY A 286 -2.26 -1.57 0.56
N VAL A 287 -1.41 -2.44 1.11
CA VAL A 287 -0.07 -2.04 1.59
C VAL A 287 0.79 -1.54 0.42
N ARG A 288 0.75 -2.27 -0.70
CA ARG A 288 1.47 -1.90 -1.93
C ARG A 288 0.94 -0.60 -2.52
N GLU A 289 -0.39 -0.43 -2.56
CA GLU A 289 -1.03 0.81 -2.99
C GLU A 289 -0.59 2.01 -2.16
N LEU A 290 -0.59 1.86 -0.83
CA LEU A 290 -0.16 2.93 0.06
C LEU A 290 1.34 3.23 -0.12
N LYS A 291 2.21 2.21 -0.20
CA LYS A 291 3.66 2.41 -0.41
C LYS A 291 3.94 3.14 -1.71
N ASP A 292 3.31 2.75 -2.80
CA ASP A 292 3.54 3.38 -4.11
C ASP A 292 2.96 4.81 -4.12
N SER A 293 1.86 5.05 -3.41
CA SER A 293 1.28 6.39 -3.21
C SER A 293 2.17 7.31 -2.38
N VAL A 294 2.81 6.79 -1.33
CA VAL A 294 3.82 7.54 -0.55
C VAL A 294 4.99 7.92 -1.44
N LYS A 295 5.53 6.99 -2.24
CA LYS A 295 6.64 7.29 -3.16
C LYS A 295 6.29 8.39 -4.16
N LEU A 296 5.11 8.27 -4.79
CA LEU A 296 4.60 9.26 -5.75
C LEU A 296 4.52 10.66 -5.12
N ASN A 297 3.90 10.76 -3.94
CA ASN A 297 3.71 12.03 -3.25
C ASN A 297 5.01 12.60 -2.68
N TYR A 298 5.91 11.76 -2.20
CA TYR A 298 7.20 12.19 -1.67
C TYR A 298 8.09 12.79 -2.76
N LEU A 299 8.15 12.17 -3.94
CA LEU A 299 8.79 12.75 -5.13
C LEU A 299 8.18 14.10 -5.52
N ALA A 300 6.86 14.19 -5.46
CA ALA A 300 6.12 15.40 -5.78
C ALA A 300 6.46 16.56 -4.81
N LYS A 301 6.47 16.28 -3.50
CA LYS A 301 6.87 17.21 -2.45
C LYS A 301 8.31 17.69 -2.65
N TYR A 302 9.25 16.77 -2.85
CA TYR A 302 10.66 17.12 -3.06
C TYR A 302 10.86 18.02 -4.30
N LYS A 303 10.19 17.71 -5.41
CA LYS A 303 10.26 18.52 -6.64
C LYS A 303 9.41 19.79 -6.61
N LYS A 304 8.59 19.99 -5.56
CA LYS A 304 7.60 21.07 -5.46
C LYS A 304 6.64 21.12 -6.66
N THR A 305 6.13 19.95 -7.03
CA THR A 305 5.18 19.77 -8.15
C THR A 305 3.97 18.95 -7.69
N PRO A 306 2.84 19.00 -8.40
CA PRO A 306 1.74 18.06 -8.14
C PRO A 306 2.16 16.59 -8.34
N PRO A 307 1.49 15.63 -7.68
CA PRO A 307 1.82 14.20 -7.72
C PRO A 307 1.36 13.51 -9.02
N ILE A 308 1.78 14.06 -10.15
CA ILE A 308 1.51 13.54 -11.49
C ILE A 308 2.80 13.39 -12.28
N ASN A 309 2.87 12.39 -13.16
CA ASN A 309 4.01 12.17 -14.07
C ASN A 309 5.38 12.05 -13.37
N GLN A 310 5.44 11.47 -12.17
CA GLN A 310 6.68 11.31 -11.39
C GLN A 310 7.49 10.05 -11.75
N GLY A 311 7.05 9.28 -12.75
CA GLY A 311 7.61 7.95 -13.02
C GLY A 311 7.15 6.90 -12.01
N ILE A 312 6.02 7.11 -11.33
CA ILE A 312 5.39 6.12 -10.47
C ILE A 312 3.91 6.10 -10.84
N SER A 313 3.39 4.92 -11.19
CA SER A 313 1.97 4.72 -11.50
C SER A 313 1.33 3.93 -10.38
N VAL A 314 0.28 4.51 -9.79
CA VAL A 314 -0.46 3.88 -8.68
C VAL A 314 -1.78 3.26 -9.12
N PHE A 315 -2.24 3.51 -10.36
CA PHE A 315 -3.53 3.02 -10.86
C PHE A 315 -3.61 1.49 -10.87
N LYS A 316 -4.68 0.94 -10.29
CA LYS A 316 -4.99 -0.50 -10.33
C LYS A 316 -6.47 -0.70 -10.70
N ALA A 317 -6.78 -1.87 -11.27
CA ALA A 317 -8.15 -2.31 -11.44
C ALA A 317 -8.39 -3.44 -10.44
N LYS A 318 -9.37 -3.28 -9.55
CA LYS A 318 -9.65 -4.20 -8.44
C LYS A 318 -11.12 -4.58 -8.39
N GLY A 319 -11.38 -5.72 -7.77
CA GLY A 319 -12.72 -6.16 -7.38
C GLY A 319 -12.86 -6.21 -5.87
N LYS A 320 -14.11 -6.22 -5.39
CA LYS A 320 -14.44 -6.36 -3.95
C LYS A 320 -14.84 -7.78 -3.53
N THR A 321 -14.94 -8.70 -4.48
CA THR A 321 -15.39 -10.08 -4.25
C THR A 321 -14.27 -11.09 -4.50
N THR A 322 -14.26 -12.17 -3.73
CA THR A 322 -13.38 -13.32 -3.97
C THR A 322 -14.17 -14.46 -4.58
N GLN A 323 -13.53 -15.20 -5.47
CA GLN A 323 -14.02 -16.52 -5.88
C GLN A 323 -13.59 -17.58 -4.86
N LYS A 324 -14.47 -18.53 -4.54
CA LYS A 324 -14.08 -19.74 -3.80
C LYS A 324 -13.31 -20.65 -4.75
N ILE A 325 -12.04 -20.88 -4.44
CA ILE A 325 -11.20 -21.82 -5.18
C ILE A 325 -11.44 -23.23 -4.61
N PRO A 326 -11.83 -24.22 -5.42
CA PRO A 326 -11.95 -25.60 -4.95
C PRO A 326 -10.59 -26.17 -4.53
N GLN A 327 -10.57 -27.26 -3.77
CA GLN A 327 -9.31 -27.99 -3.54
C GLN A 327 -8.84 -28.60 -4.86
N ILE A 328 -7.65 -28.21 -5.30
CA ILE A 328 -7.02 -28.71 -6.53
C ILE A 328 -5.94 -29.72 -6.14
N LYS A 329 -5.95 -30.89 -6.77
CA LYS A 329 -4.87 -31.88 -6.63
C LYS A 329 -3.69 -31.47 -7.50
N GLU A 330 -2.80 -30.65 -6.95
CA GLU A 330 -1.63 -30.14 -7.67
C GLU A 330 -0.69 -31.25 -8.17
N ALA A 331 -0.67 -32.43 -7.53
CA ALA A 331 0.17 -33.56 -7.95
C ALA A 331 -0.16 -34.11 -9.35
N GLU A 332 -1.39 -33.91 -9.83
CA GLU A 332 -1.85 -34.36 -11.15
C GLU A 332 -1.86 -33.21 -12.18
N ALA A 333 -1.43 -32.01 -11.78
CA ALA A 333 -1.46 -30.84 -12.64
C ALA A 333 -0.27 -30.79 -13.60
N VAL A 334 -0.53 -30.39 -14.85
CA VAL A 334 0.52 -29.99 -15.79
C VAL A 334 0.91 -28.55 -15.49
N PHE A 335 2.10 -28.33 -14.95
CA PHE A 335 2.62 -26.99 -14.66
C PHE A 335 3.15 -26.32 -15.93
N VAL A 336 2.45 -25.29 -16.40
CA VAL A 336 2.83 -24.54 -17.60
C VAL A 336 3.55 -23.25 -17.18
N ASN A 337 4.88 -23.31 -17.06
CA ASN A 337 5.71 -22.17 -16.63
C ASN A 337 6.56 -21.56 -17.76
N LYS A 338 6.60 -22.19 -18.95
CA LYS A 338 7.40 -21.74 -20.09
C LYS A 338 6.52 -21.05 -21.13
N LEU A 339 6.87 -19.82 -21.48
CA LEU A 339 6.25 -19.10 -22.59
C LEU A 339 6.84 -19.58 -23.92
N MET A 340 5.99 -20.01 -24.85
CA MET A 340 6.37 -20.21 -26.25
C MET A 340 6.27 -18.88 -26.99
N LYS A 341 7.36 -18.45 -27.62
CA LYS A 341 7.46 -17.15 -28.31
C LYS A 341 7.46 -17.28 -29.84
N ASP A 342 7.37 -18.49 -30.37
CA ASP A 342 7.43 -18.73 -31.80
C ASP A 342 6.20 -18.09 -32.46
N TYR A 343 6.45 -17.27 -33.49
CA TYR A 343 5.42 -16.62 -34.29
C TYR A 343 5.62 -17.02 -35.74
N ILE A 344 4.60 -17.66 -36.31
CA ILE A 344 4.55 -18.06 -37.70
C ILE A 344 3.46 -17.21 -38.35
N PRO A 345 3.77 -16.30 -39.28
CA PRO A 345 2.76 -15.48 -39.94
C PRO A 345 1.70 -16.33 -40.65
N ASP A 346 0.44 -15.89 -40.64
CA ASP A 346 -0.62 -16.55 -41.42
C ASP A 346 -0.47 -16.22 -42.92
N GLU A 347 -0.57 -17.23 -43.77
CA GLU A 347 -0.51 -17.06 -45.22
C GLU A 347 -1.65 -16.20 -45.78
N LYS A 348 -2.81 -16.19 -45.11
CA LYS A 348 -3.99 -15.44 -45.55
C LYS A 348 -3.88 -13.94 -45.26
N GLY A 349 -3.14 -13.54 -44.21
CA GLY A 349 -3.02 -12.13 -43.83
C GLY A 349 -2.88 -11.90 -42.33
N TYR A 350 -3.12 -10.66 -41.90
CA TYR A 350 -2.98 -10.25 -40.50
C TYR A 350 -4.09 -9.27 -40.07
N PHE A 351 -4.27 -9.16 -38.76
CA PHE A 351 -5.29 -8.32 -38.13
C PHE A 351 -4.65 -7.11 -37.46
N ARG A 352 -5.28 -5.94 -37.62
CA ARG A 352 -5.04 -4.75 -36.79
C ARG A 352 -6.28 -4.42 -36.00
N ILE A 353 -6.13 -4.26 -34.69
CA ILE A 353 -7.23 -4.02 -33.77
C ILE A 353 -7.06 -2.63 -33.17
N TYR A 354 -8.17 -1.88 -33.13
CA TYR A 354 -8.24 -0.58 -32.48
C TYR A 354 -9.46 -0.54 -31.56
N SER A 355 -9.39 0.24 -30.49
CA SER A 355 -10.51 0.52 -29.61
C SER A 355 -10.74 2.03 -29.55
N ASP A 356 -11.98 2.46 -29.75
CA ASP A 356 -12.43 3.83 -29.52
C ASP A 356 -13.31 3.89 -28.27
N GLN A 357 -12.81 4.61 -27.27
CA GLN A 357 -13.47 4.77 -25.97
C GLN A 357 -14.70 5.68 -26.04
N PHE A 358 -14.69 6.70 -26.91
CA PHE A 358 -15.80 7.65 -27.02
C PHE A 358 -16.98 7.06 -27.78
N LEU A 359 -16.69 6.27 -28.82
CA LEU A 359 -17.71 5.57 -29.60
C LEU A 359 -18.12 4.24 -28.96
N SER A 360 -17.37 3.77 -27.96
CA SER A 360 -17.49 2.43 -27.38
C SER A 360 -17.46 1.36 -28.46
N LYS A 361 -16.45 1.40 -29.35
CA LYS A 361 -16.30 0.46 -30.47
C LYS A 361 -14.89 -0.12 -30.56
N ILE A 362 -14.84 -1.36 -31.02
CA ILE A 362 -13.66 -2.11 -31.44
C ILE A 362 -13.72 -2.18 -32.96
N TYR A 363 -12.60 -1.82 -33.60
CA TYR A 363 -12.38 -1.93 -35.04
C TYR A 363 -11.37 -3.02 -35.29
N VAL A 364 -11.72 -3.98 -36.14
CA VAL A 364 -10.82 -5.06 -36.53
C VAL A 364 -10.66 -5.04 -38.03
N LEU A 365 -9.45 -4.72 -38.48
CA LEU A 365 -9.12 -4.60 -39.89
C LEU A 365 -8.30 -5.81 -40.29
N PHE A 366 -8.75 -6.54 -41.32
CA PHE A 366 -8.02 -7.68 -41.88
C PHE A 366 -7.35 -7.29 -43.20
N TYR A 367 -6.05 -7.47 -43.24
CA TYR A 367 -5.20 -7.18 -44.39
C TYR A 367 -4.60 -8.46 -44.94
N THR A 368 -4.43 -8.53 -46.26
CA THR A 368 -3.53 -9.52 -46.87
C THR A 368 -2.07 -9.24 -46.50
N ASN A 369 -1.18 -10.22 -46.73
CA ASN A 369 0.28 -10.04 -46.60
C ASN A 369 0.91 -9.03 -47.59
N LYS A 370 0.10 -8.38 -48.43
CA LYS A 370 0.51 -7.28 -49.32
C LYS A 370 -0.10 -5.93 -48.91
N ASP A 371 -0.50 -5.79 -47.63
CA ASP A 371 -1.11 -4.59 -47.05
C ASP A 371 -2.44 -4.17 -47.69
N ILE A 372 -3.15 -5.08 -48.37
CA ILE A 372 -4.48 -4.80 -48.94
C ILE A 372 -5.55 -5.11 -47.89
N LEU A 373 -6.32 -4.09 -47.48
CA LEU A 373 -7.47 -4.22 -46.59
C LEU A 373 -8.60 -4.97 -47.29
N LEU A 374 -9.07 -6.08 -46.72
CA LEU A 374 -10.18 -6.87 -47.27
C LEU A 374 -11.47 -6.72 -46.46
N TYR A 375 -11.37 -6.68 -45.13
CA TYR A 375 -12.52 -6.61 -44.25
C TYR A 375 -12.28 -5.66 -43.09
N THR A 376 -13.35 -4.98 -42.67
CA THR A 376 -13.40 -4.21 -41.43
C THR A 376 -14.60 -4.69 -40.62
N PHE A 377 -14.34 -5.23 -39.44
CA PHE A 377 -15.37 -5.59 -38.48
C PHE A 377 -15.46 -4.50 -37.41
N ILE A 378 -16.68 -4.12 -37.06
CA ILE A 378 -16.95 -3.10 -36.06
C ILE A 378 -17.98 -3.65 -35.08
N GLY A 379 -17.66 -3.60 -33.79
CA GLY A 379 -18.55 -4.04 -32.73
C GLY A 379 -18.05 -3.56 -31.38
N ASP A 380 -18.65 -4.03 -30.30
CA ASP A 380 -18.24 -3.72 -28.92
C ASP A 380 -18.06 -4.98 -28.07
N ASN A 381 -18.47 -6.15 -28.62
CA ASN A 381 -18.41 -7.43 -27.95
C ASN A 381 -17.38 -8.35 -28.62
N ALA A 382 -16.43 -8.84 -27.82
CA ALA A 382 -15.33 -9.66 -28.33
C ALA A 382 -15.81 -10.98 -28.96
N GLU A 383 -16.82 -11.61 -28.36
CA GLU A 383 -17.36 -12.89 -28.84
C GLU A 383 -18.08 -12.74 -30.18
N ALA A 384 -18.94 -11.72 -30.31
CA ALA A 384 -19.66 -11.44 -31.55
C ALA A 384 -18.71 -11.18 -32.72
N ILE A 385 -17.69 -10.34 -32.53
CA ILE A 385 -16.70 -10.03 -33.56
C ILE A 385 -15.88 -11.29 -33.90
N SER A 386 -15.44 -12.05 -32.90
CA SER A 386 -14.66 -13.27 -33.12
C SER A 386 -15.44 -14.31 -33.92
N LYS A 387 -16.73 -14.50 -33.65
CA LYS A 387 -17.59 -15.44 -34.38
C LYS A 387 -17.77 -15.01 -35.84
N GLU A 388 -17.91 -13.70 -36.09
CA GLU A 388 -18.02 -13.20 -37.45
C GLU A 388 -16.71 -13.39 -38.25
N ILE A 389 -15.55 -13.14 -37.64
CA ILE A 389 -14.24 -13.40 -38.26
C ILE A 389 -14.09 -14.89 -38.64
N ILE A 390 -14.55 -15.80 -37.77
CA ILE A 390 -14.54 -17.25 -38.04
C ILE A 390 -15.45 -17.58 -39.22
N ASN A 391 -16.67 -17.02 -39.28
CA ASN A 391 -17.60 -17.23 -40.39
C ASN A 391 -17.01 -16.82 -41.75
N HIS A 392 -16.16 -15.79 -41.75
CA HIS A 392 -15.44 -15.31 -42.94
C HIS A 392 -14.20 -16.16 -43.32
N ASN A 393 -13.84 -17.18 -42.55
CA ASN A 393 -12.72 -18.10 -42.81
C ASN A 393 -11.37 -17.39 -43.07
N LEU A 394 -11.10 -16.29 -42.37
CA LEU A 394 -9.95 -15.41 -42.61
C LEU A 394 -8.60 -15.98 -42.14
N THR A 395 -8.63 -16.98 -41.25
CA THR A 395 -7.47 -17.78 -40.82
C THR A 395 -7.91 -19.24 -40.68
N GLY A 396 -7.02 -20.19 -40.94
CA GLY A 396 -7.22 -21.62 -40.65
C GLY A 396 -6.39 -22.11 -39.46
N ASP A 397 -5.54 -21.26 -38.91
CA ASP A 397 -4.59 -21.62 -37.87
C ASP A 397 -5.20 -21.38 -36.47
N ILE A 398 -5.14 -22.42 -35.64
CA ILE A 398 -5.72 -22.40 -34.28
C ILE A 398 -4.99 -21.41 -33.36
N SER A 399 -3.67 -21.26 -33.53
CA SER A 399 -2.90 -20.30 -32.71
C SER A 399 -3.29 -18.87 -33.02
N HIS A 400 -3.49 -18.53 -34.30
CA HIS A 400 -3.98 -17.22 -34.73
C HIS A 400 -5.39 -16.94 -34.23
N LEU A 401 -6.30 -17.91 -34.29
CA LEU A 401 -7.65 -17.76 -33.72
C LEU A 401 -7.62 -17.47 -32.22
N ASN A 402 -6.80 -18.19 -31.45
CA ASN A 402 -6.61 -17.94 -30.03
C ASN A 402 -6.01 -16.56 -29.75
N TYR A 403 -5.04 -16.12 -30.56
CA TYR A 403 -4.46 -14.77 -30.48
C TYR A 403 -5.52 -13.69 -30.70
N ILE A 404 -6.32 -13.80 -31.76
CA ILE A 404 -7.42 -12.85 -32.06
C ILE A 404 -8.41 -12.80 -30.89
N GLY A 405 -8.86 -13.95 -30.40
CA GLY A 405 -9.77 -14.01 -29.26
C GLY A 405 -9.23 -13.30 -28.01
N ARG A 406 -7.94 -13.48 -27.71
CA ARG A 406 -7.28 -12.78 -26.60
C ARG A 406 -7.22 -11.27 -26.81
N GLU A 407 -6.81 -10.81 -27.98
CA GLU A 407 -6.67 -9.39 -28.29
C GLU A 407 -8.03 -8.68 -28.35
N LEU A 408 -9.06 -9.31 -28.92
CA LEU A 408 -10.43 -8.81 -28.85
C LEU A 408 -10.93 -8.70 -27.42
N LYS A 409 -10.64 -9.69 -26.58
CA LYS A 409 -11.04 -9.63 -25.17
C LYS A 409 -10.31 -8.51 -24.42
N LYS A 410 -9.03 -8.26 -24.72
CA LYS A 410 -8.30 -7.10 -24.18
C LYS A 410 -8.93 -5.79 -24.63
N ALA A 411 -9.29 -5.66 -25.91
CA ALA A 411 -9.95 -4.46 -26.44
C ALA A 411 -11.33 -4.23 -25.80
N GLU A 412 -12.14 -5.29 -25.60
CA GLU A 412 -13.41 -5.21 -24.88
C GLU A 412 -13.22 -4.80 -23.41
N ILE A 413 -12.25 -5.39 -22.70
CA ILE A 413 -11.91 -5.00 -21.33
C ILE A 413 -11.42 -3.54 -21.28
N SER A 414 -10.68 -3.10 -22.28
CA SER A 414 -10.23 -1.72 -22.43
C SER A 414 -11.43 -0.76 -22.51
N LEU A 415 -12.47 -1.09 -23.29
CA LEU A 415 -13.71 -0.30 -23.34
C LEU A 415 -14.43 -0.26 -21.98
N ILE A 416 -14.51 -1.40 -21.28
CA ILE A 416 -15.17 -1.50 -19.97
C ILE A 416 -14.44 -0.69 -18.90
N LEU A 417 -13.11 -0.73 -18.90
CA LEU A 417 -12.28 -0.12 -17.86
C LEU A 417 -11.80 1.30 -18.19
N GLY A 418 -12.04 1.79 -19.42
CA GLY A 418 -11.49 3.07 -19.89
C GLY A 418 -9.96 3.07 -19.98
N LYS A 419 -9.30 1.90 -20.04
CA LYS A 419 -7.84 1.78 -20.17
C LYS A 419 -7.46 1.79 -21.65
N PRO A 420 -6.32 2.38 -22.05
CA PRO A 420 -5.88 2.30 -23.43
C PRO A 420 -5.57 0.84 -23.80
N TYR A 421 -6.07 0.42 -24.96
CA TYR A 421 -5.67 -0.83 -25.59
C TYR A 421 -4.48 -0.57 -26.52
N ILE A 422 -3.44 -1.38 -26.36
CA ILE A 422 -2.29 -1.42 -27.25
C ILE A 422 -2.12 -2.89 -27.64
N GLN A 423 -2.27 -3.17 -28.94
CA GLN A 423 -2.10 -4.52 -29.47
C GLN A 423 -0.68 -5.02 -29.16
N ASP A 424 -0.56 -6.28 -28.76
CA ASP A 424 0.69 -6.96 -28.38
C ASP A 424 1.38 -6.49 -27.07
N GLU A 425 0.80 -5.52 -26.35
CA GLU A 425 1.15 -5.21 -24.94
C GLU A 425 0.31 -6.04 -23.97
#